data_AF-A0A9E2XL51-F1
#
_entry.id   AF-A0A9E2XL51-F1
#
_cell.length_a   1.000
_cell.length_b   1.000
_cell.length_c   1.000
_cell.angle_alpha   90.00
_cell.angle_beta   90.00
_cell.angle_gamma   90.00
#
_symmetry.space_group_name_H-M   'P 1'
#
loop_
_entity.id
_entity.type
_entity.pdbx_description
1 polymer ?
#
loop_
_entity_poly.entity_id
_entity_poly.type
_entity_poly.pdbx_seq_one_letter_code
_entity_poly.pdbx_strand_id
1 'polypeptide(L)'
;SVITLSQIETFLTLVEEGGVARAAERMAVGRSTVSAHAKQIGDEIGHHHFRRHSSGQIVTDAGLEAYGKLRAIFLQAAFCAEQFRSANLRTPGFLPVRVPFGFPGASIDRAIGRTSRRLAGVCLLPDYQRTAPTDELGISYLPWAAAVDLVADRWLLIRHGAAKCATATPTRVSELTGVRLHAPRLPAALQSSLVALADQANVSLELSEASFAEILLVVAKSPRSVAVMPASLFNPGLLHGRPDGPFGVALLESTAFDPAIRVSGLEHPEIASFLRQELETELRQRLVAPATRSPRAPSPELLTLKYCRSFLALYEEGNVGRAAQRLSIVQPALTVQLHRIEETVGCSLFSRSHHGLSANDRADTLYRLVRPLLANFASTLRHLGASAEKDTAAIRIGLMPALDDESLMSQGFAIALDRWSRRHSDVVLQVMEGYSGTLIRWLQSGAVDFALVDRLFTDPDLTLEPIVEDKMAVVISAGSDLLAAGPVTLKQLAGLPLVLPSNRHGLRTLLVQSLHKAGLALQPRMEVDSMAGCLNMVKIARYATILPLGSVYKSSDRRGVSVHEIVDPQIVRTICLARPRSKPCRAAEADFLDELRRAFTRADPAPAGLPSRDFYGPARQFS
;
A
#
# COMPACT_ATOMS: atom_id res chain seq x y z
N SER A 1 -5.59 -21.60 1.81
CA SER A 1 -6.34 -21.17 0.61
C SER A 1 -6.12 -19.68 0.43
N VAL A 2 -6.24 -19.14 -0.78
CA VAL A 2 -6.04 -17.71 -1.03
C VAL A 2 -7.28 -17.19 -1.73
N ILE A 3 -7.95 -16.21 -1.11
CA ILE A 3 -9.05 -15.44 -1.71
C ILE A 3 -8.79 -15.16 -3.20
N THR A 4 -9.74 -15.53 -4.04
CA THR A 4 -9.73 -15.34 -5.49
C THR A 4 -10.45 -14.05 -5.87
N LEU A 5 -10.15 -13.49 -7.06
CA LEU A 5 -10.86 -12.32 -7.57
C LEU A 5 -12.38 -12.55 -7.72
N SER A 6 -12.81 -13.78 -8.03
CA SER A 6 -14.23 -14.14 -8.10
C SER A 6 -14.91 -14.08 -6.73
N GLN A 7 -14.22 -14.54 -5.69
CA GLN A 7 -14.71 -14.40 -4.32
C GLN A 7 -14.78 -12.93 -3.92
N ILE A 8 -13.76 -12.12 -4.25
CA ILE A 8 -13.79 -10.67 -4.01
C ILE A 8 -14.98 -10.02 -4.72
N GLU A 9 -15.17 -10.30 -6.01
CA GLU A 9 -16.32 -9.79 -6.79
C GLU A 9 -17.65 -10.18 -6.15
N THR A 10 -17.74 -11.41 -5.64
CA THR A 10 -18.93 -11.91 -4.94
C THR A 10 -19.18 -11.14 -3.65
N PHE A 11 -18.13 -10.91 -2.86
CA PHE A 11 -18.22 -10.14 -1.62
C PHE A 11 -18.61 -8.69 -1.89
N LEU A 12 -17.95 -8.02 -2.83
CA LEU A 12 -18.28 -6.65 -3.23
C LEU A 12 -19.73 -6.56 -3.68
N THR A 13 -20.19 -7.47 -4.55
CA THR A 13 -21.57 -7.49 -5.04
C THR A 13 -22.57 -7.75 -3.90
N LEU A 14 -22.24 -8.64 -2.96
CA LEU A 14 -23.08 -8.91 -1.79
C LEU A 14 -23.25 -7.66 -0.91
N VAL A 15 -22.17 -6.93 -0.66
CA VAL A 15 -22.18 -5.68 0.10
C VAL A 15 -22.98 -4.59 -0.63
N GLU A 16 -22.76 -4.41 -1.94
CA GLU A 16 -23.46 -3.40 -2.77
C GLU A 16 -24.97 -3.65 -2.86
N GLU A 17 -25.39 -4.92 -2.98
CA GLU A 17 -26.80 -5.30 -3.12
C GLU A 17 -27.50 -5.49 -1.76
N GLY A 18 -26.73 -5.55 -0.66
CA GLY A 18 -27.25 -5.76 0.69
C GLY A 18 -28.02 -7.06 0.87
N GLY A 19 -27.74 -8.11 0.08
CA GLY A 19 -28.47 -9.38 0.18
C GLY A 19 -28.06 -10.46 -0.81
N VAL A 20 -27.99 -11.70 -0.32
CA VAL A 20 -27.55 -12.89 -1.08
C VAL A 20 -28.39 -13.15 -2.33
N ALA A 21 -29.71 -13.02 -2.22
CA ALA A 21 -30.62 -13.29 -3.35
C ALA A 21 -30.40 -12.29 -4.50
N ARG A 22 -30.23 -11.00 -4.17
CA ARG A 22 -29.99 -9.93 -5.15
C ARG A 22 -28.61 -10.03 -5.77
N ALA A 23 -27.59 -10.32 -4.96
CA ALA A 23 -26.25 -10.57 -5.47
C ALA A 23 -26.19 -11.78 -6.42
N ALA A 24 -26.87 -12.88 -6.08
CA ALA A 24 -26.97 -14.07 -6.93
C ALA A 24 -27.63 -13.76 -8.29
N GLU A 25 -28.72 -12.99 -8.27
CA GLU A 25 -29.42 -12.55 -9.48
C GLU A 25 -28.54 -11.64 -10.35
N ARG A 26 -27.85 -10.65 -9.74
CA ARG A 26 -26.94 -9.74 -10.45
C ARG A 26 -25.75 -10.48 -11.08
N MET A 27 -25.20 -11.47 -10.37
CA MET A 27 -24.05 -12.26 -10.85
C MET A 27 -24.46 -13.40 -11.80
N ALA A 28 -25.76 -13.68 -11.93
CA ALA A 28 -26.28 -14.86 -12.63
C ALA A 28 -25.67 -16.19 -12.11
N VAL A 29 -25.54 -16.31 -10.78
CA VAL A 29 -25.01 -17.50 -10.08
C VAL A 29 -26.00 -18.01 -9.04
N GLY A 30 -25.79 -19.23 -8.54
CA GLY A 30 -26.62 -19.79 -7.46
C GLY A 30 -26.45 -19.06 -6.13
N ARG A 31 -27.53 -18.94 -5.35
CA ARG A 31 -27.48 -18.36 -3.99
C ARG A 31 -26.54 -19.12 -3.05
N SER A 32 -26.40 -20.42 -3.25
CA SER A 32 -25.44 -21.28 -2.54
C SER A 32 -24.00 -20.88 -2.83
N THR A 33 -23.67 -20.58 -4.09
CA THR A 33 -22.33 -20.10 -4.49
C THR A 33 -21.99 -18.77 -3.82
N VAL A 34 -22.91 -17.81 -3.84
CA VAL A 34 -22.71 -16.50 -3.18
C VAL A 34 -22.46 -16.69 -1.69
N SER A 35 -23.27 -17.53 -1.03
CA SER A 35 -23.14 -17.81 0.39
C SER A 35 -21.83 -18.52 0.74
N ALA A 36 -21.39 -19.46 -0.09
CA ALA A 36 -20.12 -20.17 0.08
C ALA A 36 -18.92 -19.23 -0.05
N HIS A 37 -18.90 -18.38 -1.09
CA HIS A 37 -17.84 -17.39 -1.27
C HIS A 37 -17.77 -16.37 -0.13
N ALA A 38 -18.94 -15.85 0.31
CA ALA A 38 -19.01 -14.92 1.41
C ALA A 38 -18.52 -15.54 2.73
N LYS A 39 -18.89 -16.80 2.99
CA LYS A 39 -18.41 -17.55 4.16
C LYS A 39 -16.90 -17.73 4.11
N GLN A 40 -16.36 -18.16 2.97
CA GLN A 40 -14.92 -18.40 2.83
C GLN A 40 -14.09 -17.13 3.01
N ILE A 41 -14.58 -15.98 2.54
CA ILE A 41 -13.95 -14.68 2.81
C ILE A 41 -14.00 -14.34 4.30
N GLY A 42 -15.14 -14.57 4.96
CA GLY A 42 -15.27 -14.37 6.41
C GLY A 42 -14.34 -15.28 7.21
N ASP A 43 -14.19 -16.54 6.80
CA ASP A 43 -13.31 -17.52 7.44
C ASP A 43 -11.83 -17.14 7.25
N GLU A 44 -11.43 -16.63 6.07
CA GLU A 44 -10.05 -16.22 5.77
C GLU A 44 -9.66 -14.87 6.40
N ILE A 45 -10.62 -13.97 6.60
CA ILE A 45 -10.39 -12.64 7.22
C ILE A 45 -10.61 -12.68 8.74
N GLY A 46 -11.30 -13.68 9.28
CA GLY A 46 -11.53 -13.84 10.72
C GLY A 46 -12.61 -12.92 11.30
N HIS A 47 -13.45 -12.29 10.46
CA HIS A 47 -14.49 -11.36 10.91
C HIS A 47 -15.87 -11.70 10.34
N HIS A 48 -16.91 -11.47 11.16
CA HIS A 48 -18.29 -11.44 10.67
C HIS A 48 -18.55 -10.15 9.89
N HIS A 49 -18.48 -10.21 8.56
CA HIS A 49 -18.74 -9.07 7.68
C HIS A 49 -20.22 -8.68 7.58
N PHE A 50 -21.10 -9.57 8.02
CA PHE A 50 -22.55 -9.38 7.94
C PHE A 50 -23.20 -9.77 9.26
N ARG A 51 -24.14 -8.93 9.72
CA ARG A 51 -25.05 -9.23 10.83
C ARG A 51 -26.43 -9.57 10.29
N ARG A 52 -27.07 -10.60 10.85
CA ARG A 52 -28.45 -10.96 10.50
C ARG A 52 -29.44 -9.93 11.07
N HIS A 53 -30.43 -9.57 10.27
CA HIS A 53 -31.58 -8.76 10.65
C HIS A 53 -32.87 -9.41 10.12
N SER A 54 -34.03 -9.01 10.65
CA SER A 54 -35.35 -9.58 10.30
C SER A 54 -35.74 -9.45 8.81
N SER A 55 -35.06 -8.57 8.07
CA SER A 55 -35.31 -8.24 6.67
C SER A 55 -34.12 -8.53 5.74
N GLY A 56 -33.00 -9.09 6.24
CA GLY A 56 -31.80 -9.34 5.43
C GLY A 56 -30.49 -9.39 6.20
N GLN A 57 -29.38 -9.10 5.51
CA GLN A 57 -28.06 -8.96 6.11
C GLN A 57 -27.62 -7.50 6.07
N ILE A 58 -27.11 -6.99 7.18
CA ILE A 58 -26.51 -5.65 7.28
C ILE A 58 -25.00 -5.84 7.34
N VAL A 59 -24.27 -5.06 6.56
CA VAL A 59 -22.81 -5.09 6.52
C VAL A 59 -22.28 -4.50 7.83
N THR A 60 -21.33 -5.17 8.48
CA THR A 60 -20.70 -4.66 9.71
C THR A 60 -19.61 -3.64 9.36
N ASP A 61 -19.13 -2.91 10.36
CA ASP A 61 -17.99 -1.98 10.19
C ASP A 61 -16.75 -2.66 9.60
N ALA A 62 -16.40 -3.85 10.11
CA ALA A 62 -15.34 -4.67 9.56
C ALA A 62 -15.62 -5.11 8.11
N GLY A 63 -16.88 -5.37 7.77
CA GLY A 63 -17.33 -5.63 6.39
C GLY A 63 -17.15 -4.41 5.47
N LEU A 64 -17.44 -3.21 5.95
CA LEU A 64 -17.24 -1.96 5.21
C LEU A 64 -15.75 -1.63 5.01
N GLU A 65 -14.92 -1.89 6.02
CA GLU A 65 -13.45 -1.72 5.90
C GLU A 65 -12.88 -2.71 4.86
N ALA A 66 -13.28 -3.97 4.94
CA ALA A 66 -12.92 -4.98 3.95
C ALA A 66 -13.40 -4.59 2.55
N TYR A 67 -14.62 -4.07 2.41
CA TYR A 67 -15.16 -3.59 1.14
C TYR A 67 -14.25 -2.53 0.53
N GLY A 68 -13.84 -1.51 1.30
CA GLY A 68 -13.03 -0.42 0.77
C GLY A 68 -11.70 -0.90 0.17
N LYS A 69 -11.00 -1.76 0.90
CA LYS A 69 -9.68 -2.29 0.48
C LYS A 69 -9.80 -3.28 -0.68
N LEU A 70 -10.77 -4.19 -0.61
CA LEU A 70 -11.00 -5.19 -1.65
C LEU A 70 -11.52 -4.54 -2.95
N ARG A 71 -12.25 -3.42 -2.86
CA ARG A 71 -12.72 -2.67 -4.03
C ARG A 71 -11.56 -2.05 -4.80
N ALA A 72 -10.61 -1.40 -4.13
CA ALA A 72 -9.42 -0.86 -4.77
C ALA A 72 -8.61 -1.96 -5.48
N ILE A 73 -8.39 -3.09 -4.82
CA ILE A 73 -7.70 -4.26 -5.42
C ILE A 73 -8.45 -4.78 -6.65
N PHE A 74 -9.77 -4.89 -6.57
CA PHE A 74 -10.57 -5.39 -7.68
C PHE A 74 -10.48 -4.46 -8.90
N LEU A 75 -10.56 -3.13 -8.70
CA LEU A 75 -10.40 -2.16 -9.77
C LEU A 75 -8.99 -2.16 -10.36
N GLN A 76 -7.96 -2.26 -9.52
CA GLN A 76 -6.57 -2.40 -9.96
C GLN A 76 -6.40 -3.66 -10.82
N ALA A 77 -6.90 -4.80 -10.36
CA ALA A 77 -6.83 -6.06 -11.11
C ALA A 77 -7.59 -5.99 -12.43
N ALA A 78 -8.80 -5.41 -12.44
CA ALA A 78 -9.60 -5.23 -13.65
C ALA A 78 -8.91 -4.29 -14.66
N PHE A 79 -8.32 -3.19 -14.18
CA PHE A 79 -7.58 -2.26 -15.01
C PHE A 79 -6.32 -2.91 -15.60
N CYS A 80 -5.54 -3.65 -14.80
CA CYS A 80 -4.42 -4.42 -15.31
C CYS A 80 -4.90 -5.39 -16.41
N ALA A 81 -5.97 -6.15 -16.16
CA ALA A 81 -6.57 -7.07 -17.14
C ALA A 81 -6.98 -6.38 -18.46
N GLU A 82 -7.42 -5.13 -18.42
CA GLU A 82 -7.76 -4.35 -19.60
C GLU A 82 -6.54 -3.81 -20.34
N GLN A 83 -5.54 -3.27 -19.62
CA GLN A 83 -4.27 -2.85 -20.21
C GLN A 83 -3.53 -4.00 -20.89
N PHE A 84 -3.67 -5.22 -20.37
CA PHE A 84 -3.15 -6.42 -21.02
C PHE A 84 -3.82 -6.69 -22.37
N ARG A 85 -5.16 -6.60 -22.44
CA ARG A 85 -5.91 -6.86 -23.67
C ARG A 85 -5.68 -5.82 -24.76
N SER A 86 -5.44 -4.57 -24.40
CA SER A 86 -5.27 -3.49 -25.38
C SER A 86 -3.92 -3.52 -26.09
N ALA A 87 -3.02 -4.44 -25.72
CA ALA A 87 -1.61 -4.50 -26.16
C ALA A 87 -0.84 -3.17 -25.97
N ASN A 88 -1.41 -2.23 -25.20
CA ASN A 88 -0.91 -0.89 -24.98
C ASN A 88 -0.37 -0.82 -23.55
N LEU A 89 0.71 -1.55 -23.29
CA LEU A 89 1.35 -1.63 -21.98
C LEU A 89 2.12 -0.32 -21.70
N ARG A 90 1.40 0.73 -21.31
CA ARG A 90 2.00 1.93 -20.72
C ARG A 90 2.19 1.70 -19.22
N THR A 91 3.20 2.34 -18.63
CA THR A 91 3.33 2.40 -17.16
C THR A 91 2.09 3.08 -16.62
N PRO A 92 1.27 2.40 -15.80
CA PRO A 92 0.05 3.04 -15.35
C PRO A 92 0.31 3.96 -14.18
N GLY A 93 -0.44 5.06 -14.15
CA GLY A 93 -0.66 5.82 -12.93
C GLY A 93 -1.84 5.21 -12.18
N PHE A 94 -1.67 4.87 -10.91
CA PHE A 94 -2.81 4.63 -10.03
C PHE A 94 -3.03 5.88 -9.20
N LEU A 95 -4.26 6.38 -9.21
CA LEU A 95 -4.60 7.63 -8.57
C LEU A 95 -5.72 7.43 -7.54
N PRO A 96 -5.48 7.71 -6.26
CA PRO A 96 -6.52 7.63 -5.25
C PRO A 96 -7.59 8.73 -5.45
N VAL A 97 -8.85 8.37 -5.25
CA VAL A 97 -10.00 9.26 -5.23
C VAL A 97 -10.63 9.16 -3.86
N ARG A 98 -10.66 10.25 -3.10
CA ARG A 98 -11.22 10.25 -1.75
C ARG A 98 -12.74 10.12 -1.84
N VAL A 99 -13.27 9.08 -1.23
CA VAL A 99 -14.70 8.80 -1.17
C VAL A 99 -15.13 8.78 0.30
N PRO A 100 -16.24 9.42 0.68
CA PRO A 100 -16.81 9.26 2.00
C PRO A 100 -17.11 7.79 2.33
N PHE A 101 -16.65 7.32 3.48
CA PHE A 101 -16.85 5.93 3.92
C PHE A 101 -18.34 5.63 4.19
N GLY A 102 -18.73 4.36 4.07
CA GLY A 102 -20.05 3.87 4.51
C GLY A 102 -21.14 3.78 3.44
N PHE A 103 -20.82 4.14 2.18
CA PHE A 103 -21.76 4.09 1.05
C PHE A 103 -21.29 3.12 -0.03
N PRO A 104 -21.32 1.79 0.22
CA PRO A 104 -20.85 0.82 -0.76
C PRO A 104 -21.72 0.84 -2.02
N GLY A 105 -21.09 0.80 -3.18
CA GLY A 105 -21.79 0.78 -4.48
C GLY A 105 -22.40 2.11 -4.86
N ALA A 106 -21.99 3.19 -4.21
CA ALA A 106 -22.42 4.55 -4.51
C ALA A 106 -22.20 4.91 -5.98
N SER A 107 -22.97 5.88 -6.47
CA SER A 107 -22.87 6.34 -7.86
C SER A 107 -21.46 6.84 -8.20
N ILE A 108 -20.75 7.43 -7.24
CA ILE A 108 -19.34 7.82 -7.40
C ILE A 108 -18.39 6.63 -7.64
N ASP A 109 -18.58 5.49 -6.98
CA ASP A 109 -17.75 4.28 -7.18
C ASP A 109 -17.81 3.79 -8.64
N ARG A 110 -18.97 3.95 -9.26
CA ARG A 110 -19.21 3.56 -10.66
C ARG A 110 -18.61 4.57 -11.61
N ALA A 111 -18.74 5.86 -11.31
CA ALA A 111 -18.11 6.93 -12.07
C ALA A 111 -16.59 6.73 -12.11
N ILE A 112 -15.95 6.48 -10.96
CA ILE A 112 -14.51 6.17 -10.84
C ILE A 112 -14.09 5.03 -11.80
N GLY A 113 -14.83 3.91 -11.79
CA GLY A 113 -14.54 2.77 -12.66
C GLY A 113 -14.79 3.03 -14.16
N ARG A 114 -15.74 3.89 -14.52
CA ARG A 114 -15.97 4.30 -15.93
C ARG A 114 -14.91 5.29 -16.40
N THR A 115 -14.58 6.28 -15.58
CA THR A 115 -13.54 7.28 -15.87
C THR A 115 -12.17 6.60 -16.05
N SER A 116 -11.83 5.63 -15.20
CA SER A 116 -10.60 4.82 -15.35
C SER A 116 -10.47 4.13 -16.69
N ARG A 117 -11.59 3.72 -17.31
CA ARG A 117 -11.59 3.09 -18.64
C ARG A 117 -11.44 4.09 -19.79
N ARG A 118 -11.80 5.36 -19.56
CA ARG A 118 -11.65 6.44 -20.54
C ARG A 118 -10.25 7.06 -20.50
N LEU A 119 -9.58 7.00 -19.36
CA LEU A 119 -8.22 7.51 -19.20
C LEU A 119 -7.20 6.51 -19.75
N ALA A 120 -6.31 7.00 -20.62
CA ALA A 120 -5.23 6.19 -21.17
C ALA A 120 -4.13 5.99 -20.13
N GLY A 121 -4.04 4.79 -19.54
CA GLY A 121 -2.96 4.45 -18.62
C GLY A 121 -3.11 5.02 -17.21
N VAL A 122 -4.28 5.54 -16.83
CA VAL A 122 -4.55 5.99 -15.44
C VAL A 122 -5.74 5.24 -14.87
N CYS A 123 -5.54 4.63 -13.70
CA CYS A 123 -6.57 3.93 -12.95
C CYS A 123 -6.92 4.72 -11.70
N LEU A 124 -8.18 5.13 -11.58
CA LEU A 124 -8.70 5.77 -10.38
C LEU A 124 -9.06 4.69 -9.36
N LEU A 125 -8.52 4.81 -8.14
CA LEU A 125 -8.75 3.88 -7.03
C LEU A 125 -9.53 4.61 -5.92
N PRO A 126 -10.70 4.11 -5.48
CA PRO A 126 -11.41 4.73 -4.37
C PRO A 126 -10.64 4.53 -3.06
N ASP A 127 -10.53 5.60 -2.29
CA ASP A 127 -9.97 5.65 -0.93
C ASP A 127 -11.07 6.11 0.04
N TYR A 128 -11.58 5.20 0.86
CA TYR A 128 -12.75 5.46 1.71
C TYR A 128 -12.33 6.01 3.08
N GLN A 129 -12.65 7.29 3.38
CA GLN A 129 -12.19 7.98 4.61
C GLN A 129 -13.27 8.06 5.72
N ARG A 130 -12.89 7.82 6.99
CA ARG A 130 -13.78 7.91 8.18
C ARG A 130 -13.67 9.24 8.97
N THR A 131 -12.57 10.00 8.84
CA THR A 131 -12.32 11.32 9.49
C THR A 131 -11.22 12.08 8.74
N ALA A 132 -11.14 13.41 8.93
CA ALA A 132 -10.26 14.38 8.27
C ALA A 132 -8.78 13.92 8.13
N PRO A 133 -8.02 14.43 7.13
CA PRO A 133 -6.74 13.86 6.75
C PRO A 133 -5.68 14.14 7.83
N THR A 134 -5.39 13.12 8.61
CA THR A 134 -4.06 12.87 9.16
C THR A 134 -3.60 11.56 8.54
N ASP A 135 -2.89 11.68 7.41
CA ASP A 135 -2.10 10.69 6.65
C ASP A 135 -2.15 9.19 7.03
N GLU A 136 -3.33 8.59 7.09
CA GLU A 136 -3.48 7.22 7.60
C GLU A 136 -4.33 6.36 6.65
N LEU A 137 -3.61 5.49 5.92
CA LEU A 137 -3.99 4.26 5.16
C LEU A 137 -3.31 4.15 3.79
N GLY A 138 -2.59 5.20 3.35
CA GLY A 138 -1.33 5.17 2.58
C GLY A 138 -1.15 4.18 1.42
N ILE A 139 -2.17 3.90 0.59
CA ILE A 139 -1.93 3.29 -0.72
C ILE A 139 -1.63 4.42 -1.70
N SER A 140 -0.36 4.84 -1.79
CA SER A 140 0.09 5.84 -2.77
C SER A 140 0.93 5.17 -3.84
N TYR A 141 0.49 5.32 -5.10
CA TYR A 141 1.26 4.91 -6.28
C TYR A 141 1.93 6.07 -7.01
N LEU A 142 1.76 7.30 -6.52
CA LEU A 142 2.41 8.52 -6.99
C LEU A 142 2.55 9.50 -5.81
N PRO A 143 3.33 10.59 -5.91
CA PRO A 143 3.39 11.63 -4.88
C PRO A 143 1.99 12.19 -4.64
N TRP A 144 1.68 12.43 -3.36
CA TRP A 144 0.44 12.92 -2.75
C TRP A 144 -0.05 14.32 -3.22
N ALA A 145 0.32 14.76 -4.42
CA ALA A 145 -0.13 16.05 -4.93
C ALA A 145 -1.62 16.03 -5.31
N ALA A 146 -2.21 14.87 -5.56
CA ALA A 146 -3.51 14.77 -6.21
C ALA A 146 -4.64 14.16 -5.35
N ALA A 147 -5.60 14.99 -4.91
CA ALA A 147 -6.84 14.52 -4.30
C ALA A 147 -8.06 15.03 -5.06
N VAL A 148 -8.98 14.11 -5.36
CA VAL A 148 -10.32 14.43 -5.83
C VAL A 148 -11.23 14.46 -4.59
N ASP A 149 -11.62 15.65 -4.16
CA ASP A 149 -12.51 15.87 -3.02
C ASP A 149 -13.93 16.20 -3.50
N LEU A 150 -14.92 15.53 -2.90
CA LEU A 150 -16.33 15.90 -3.06
C LEU A 150 -16.63 17.05 -2.08
N VAL A 151 -16.75 18.27 -2.60
CA VAL A 151 -16.92 19.48 -1.78
C VAL A 151 -18.38 19.94 -1.68
N ALA A 152 -19.18 19.61 -2.69
CA ALA A 152 -20.62 19.85 -2.72
C ALA A 152 -21.31 18.73 -3.49
N ASP A 153 -22.62 18.55 -3.31
CA ASP A 153 -23.42 17.51 -3.96
C ASP A 153 -24.90 17.88 -3.96
N ARG A 154 -25.67 17.25 -4.86
CA ARG A 154 -27.14 17.38 -4.88
C ARG A 154 -27.75 16.51 -3.78
N TRP A 155 -28.83 16.99 -3.16
CA TRP A 155 -29.54 16.22 -2.14
C TRP A 155 -30.64 15.35 -2.77
N LEU A 156 -30.63 14.07 -2.42
CA LEU A 156 -31.71 13.14 -2.72
C LEU A 156 -32.59 12.94 -1.49
N LEU A 157 -33.89 13.00 -1.72
CA LEU A 157 -34.94 12.69 -0.75
C LEU A 157 -35.48 11.30 -1.05
N ILE A 158 -35.57 10.46 -0.02
CA ILE A 158 -36.06 9.09 -0.14
C ILE A 158 -37.25 8.89 0.80
N ARG A 159 -38.40 8.52 0.23
CA ARG A 159 -39.69 8.43 0.94
C ARG A 159 -40.30 7.04 0.78
N HIS A 160 -40.90 6.52 1.85
CA HIS A 160 -41.65 5.26 1.81
C HIS A 160 -43.01 5.43 1.13
N GLY A 161 -43.47 4.40 0.41
CA GLY A 161 -44.83 4.34 -0.16
C GLY A 161 -45.05 5.12 -1.46
N ALA A 162 -44.07 5.89 -1.94
CA ALA A 162 -44.11 6.52 -3.24
C ALA A 162 -43.87 5.47 -4.35
N ALA A 163 -44.76 5.42 -5.35
CA ALA A 163 -44.72 4.41 -6.41
C ALA A 163 -43.39 4.46 -7.19
N LYS A 164 -42.73 3.29 -7.26
CA LYS A 164 -41.57 2.75 -8.04
C LYS A 164 -40.70 3.59 -9.01
N CYS A 165 -40.89 4.88 -9.23
CA CYS A 165 -40.00 5.68 -10.04
C CYS A 165 -39.39 6.80 -9.20
N ALA A 166 -38.07 6.92 -9.28
CA ALA A 166 -37.42 8.17 -8.98
C ALA A 166 -38.03 9.23 -9.90
N THR A 167 -38.62 10.29 -9.35
CA THR A 167 -39.18 11.36 -10.18
C THR A 167 -38.06 12.32 -10.52
N ALA A 168 -37.78 12.50 -11.82
CA ALA A 168 -36.85 13.52 -12.30
C ALA A 168 -37.31 14.95 -11.98
N THR A 169 -38.57 15.12 -11.58
CA THR A 169 -39.12 16.38 -11.10
C THR A 169 -38.53 16.71 -9.73
N PRO A 170 -37.80 17.83 -9.61
CA PRO A 170 -37.22 18.21 -8.35
C PRO A 170 -38.29 18.65 -7.33
N THR A 171 -38.12 18.26 -6.08
CA THR A 171 -38.97 18.64 -4.93
C THR A 171 -38.55 20.01 -4.41
N ARG A 172 -39.50 20.92 -4.18
CA ARG A 172 -39.21 22.22 -3.58
C ARG A 172 -38.86 22.09 -2.10
N VAL A 173 -37.99 22.96 -1.60
CA VAL A 173 -37.68 23.04 -0.16
C VAL A 173 -38.95 23.29 0.67
N SER A 174 -39.90 24.08 0.15
CA SER A 174 -41.20 24.33 0.80
C SER A 174 -42.05 23.08 1.00
N GLU A 175 -41.86 22.03 0.19
CA GLU A 175 -42.56 20.74 0.30
C GLU A 175 -41.99 19.83 1.41
N LEU A 176 -40.94 20.28 2.12
CA LEU A 176 -40.40 19.59 3.29
C LEU A 176 -41.11 19.96 4.59
N THR A 177 -42.03 20.93 4.56
CA THR A 177 -42.69 21.44 5.77
C THR A 177 -43.37 20.32 6.57
N GLY A 178 -43.04 20.21 7.86
CA GLY A 178 -43.64 19.22 8.77
C GLY A 178 -43.09 17.79 8.64
N VAL A 179 -42.02 17.61 7.86
CA VAL A 179 -41.29 16.34 7.69
C VAL A 179 -40.08 16.29 8.62
N ARG A 180 -39.75 15.10 9.13
CA ARG A 180 -38.49 14.82 9.81
C ARG A 180 -37.46 14.27 8.83
N LEU A 181 -36.33 14.96 8.69
CA LEU A 181 -35.22 14.51 7.87
C LEU A 181 -34.33 13.58 8.70
N HIS A 182 -33.96 12.44 8.12
CA HIS A 182 -33.00 11.50 8.68
C HIS A 182 -31.82 11.40 7.74
N ALA A 183 -30.61 11.61 8.25
CA ALA A 183 -29.41 11.50 7.45
C ALA A 183 -28.32 10.71 8.18
N PRO A 184 -27.50 9.94 7.46
CA PRO A 184 -26.32 9.30 8.04
C PRO A 184 -25.31 10.38 8.45
N ARG A 185 -24.32 10.00 9.26
CA ARG A 185 -23.17 10.86 9.50
C ARG A 185 -22.43 11.13 8.18
N LEU A 186 -22.18 12.41 7.89
CA LEU A 186 -21.53 12.87 6.67
C LEU A 186 -20.20 13.57 6.98
N PRO A 187 -19.30 13.71 5.99
CA PRO A 187 -18.15 14.60 6.12
C PRO A 187 -18.56 16.00 6.59
N ALA A 188 -17.73 16.65 7.40
CA ALA A 188 -18.04 17.92 8.04
C ALA A 188 -18.56 19.00 7.06
N ALA A 189 -17.97 19.08 5.86
CA ALA A 189 -18.42 20.00 4.81
C ALA A 189 -19.87 19.74 4.38
N LEU A 190 -20.23 18.48 4.07
CA LEU A 190 -21.58 18.10 3.65
C LEU A 190 -22.59 18.18 4.80
N GLN A 191 -22.15 17.84 6.02
CA GLN A 191 -22.99 17.93 7.22
C GLN A 191 -23.38 19.39 7.51
N SER A 192 -22.42 20.32 7.48
CA SER A 192 -22.70 21.76 7.67
C SER A 192 -23.67 22.29 6.62
N SER A 193 -23.53 21.87 5.36
CA SER A 193 -24.48 22.21 4.30
C SER A 193 -25.89 21.65 4.54
N LEU A 194 -26.01 20.42 5.07
CA LEU A 194 -27.30 19.81 5.38
C LEU A 194 -28.00 20.49 6.55
N VAL A 195 -27.25 20.88 7.59
CA VAL A 195 -27.78 21.63 8.73
C VAL A 195 -28.35 22.97 8.28
N ALA A 196 -27.58 23.73 7.48
CA ALA A 196 -28.04 25.01 6.93
C ALA A 196 -29.33 24.85 6.09
N LEU A 197 -29.44 23.75 5.34
CA LEU A 197 -30.64 23.43 4.57
C LEU A 197 -31.85 23.12 5.46
N ALA A 198 -31.65 22.36 6.54
CA ALA A 198 -32.71 22.03 7.48
C ALA A 198 -33.21 23.29 8.22
N ASP A 199 -32.30 24.17 8.61
CA ASP A 199 -32.62 25.46 9.23
C ASP A 199 -33.42 26.35 8.26
N GLN A 200 -32.97 26.47 7.01
CA GLN A 200 -33.68 27.24 5.98
C GLN A 200 -35.08 26.69 5.69
N ALA A 201 -35.24 25.37 5.71
CA ALA A 201 -36.51 24.70 5.48
C ALA A 201 -37.42 24.65 6.73
N ASN A 202 -36.91 25.05 7.90
CA ASN A 202 -37.57 24.92 9.20
C ASN A 202 -38.06 23.49 9.48
N VAL A 203 -37.18 22.50 9.30
CA VAL A 203 -37.45 21.07 9.50
C VAL A 203 -36.51 20.44 10.51
N SER A 204 -36.97 19.45 11.25
CA SER A 204 -36.11 18.71 12.18
C SER A 204 -35.18 17.77 11.41
N LEU A 205 -33.87 17.89 11.66
CA LEU A 205 -32.84 16.99 11.14
C LEU A 205 -32.32 16.07 12.25
N GLU A 206 -32.36 14.77 11.99
CA GLU A 206 -31.80 13.73 12.85
C GLU A 206 -30.58 13.11 12.15
N LEU A 207 -29.39 13.40 12.66
CA LEU A 207 -28.15 12.77 12.22
C LEU A 207 -27.98 11.44 12.96
N SER A 208 -27.78 10.36 12.21
CA SER A 208 -27.69 9.01 12.75
C SER A 208 -26.31 8.40 12.52
N GLU A 209 -25.77 7.73 13.54
CA GLU A 209 -24.63 6.82 13.40
C GLU A 209 -25.04 5.48 12.75
N ALA A 210 -26.34 5.25 12.53
CA ALA A 210 -26.85 4.04 11.91
C ALA A 210 -26.50 4.00 10.42
N SER A 211 -26.39 2.77 9.89
CA SER A 211 -26.18 2.57 8.45
C SER A 211 -27.35 3.12 7.65
N PHE A 212 -27.11 3.47 6.38
CA PHE A 212 -28.18 3.96 5.52
C PHE A 212 -29.35 2.97 5.39
N ALA A 213 -29.06 1.66 5.42
CA ALA A 213 -30.08 0.61 5.41
C ALA A 213 -30.99 0.63 6.66
N GLU A 214 -30.45 1.03 7.82
CA GLU A 214 -31.20 1.18 9.08
C GLU A 214 -32.01 2.47 9.09
N ILE A 215 -31.46 3.56 8.55
CA ILE A 215 -32.21 4.82 8.36
C ILE A 215 -33.46 4.58 7.50
N LEU A 216 -33.35 3.79 6.43
CA LEU A 216 -34.50 3.41 5.61
C LEU A 216 -35.57 2.63 6.40
N LEU A 217 -35.19 1.83 7.40
CA LEU A 217 -36.15 1.14 8.27
C LEU A 217 -36.90 2.11 9.18
N VAL A 218 -36.24 3.17 9.66
CA VAL A 218 -36.89 4.24 10.43
C VAL A 218 -37.89 4.99 9.54
N VAL A 219 -37.47 5.34 8.33
CA VAL A 219 -38.31 6.02 7.33
C VAL A 219 -39.53 5.17 6.94
N ALA A 220 -39.36 3.85 6.77
CA ALA A 220 -40.47 2.95 6.45
C ALA A 220 -41.56 2.87 7.54
N LYS A 221 -41.22 3.18 8.79
CA LYS A 221 -42.15 3.12 9.93
C LYS A 221 -42.98 4.38 10.12
N SER A 222 -42.60 5.50 9.50
CA SER A 222 -43.22 6.80 9.75
C SER A 222 -43.45 7.58 8.45
N PRO A 223 -44.71 7.85 8.06
CA PRO A 223 -45.03 8.50 6.78
C PRO A 223 -44.55 9.96 6.67
N ARG A 224 -44.18 10.59 7.79
CA ARG A 224 -43.58 11.94 7.84
C ARG A 224 -42.06 11.92 8.03
N SER A 225 -41.42 10.77 7.87
CA SER A 225 -39.96 10.66 7.90
C SER A 225 -39.42 10.54 6.48
N VAL A 226 -38.32 11.24 6.20
CA VAL A 226 -37.66 11.22 4.88
C VAL A 226 -36.18 11.05 5.08
N ALA A 227 -35.59 10.10 4.36
CA ALA A 227 -34.14 9.95 4.33
C ALA A 227 -33.55 10.98 3.35
N VAL A 228 -32.45 11.63 3.77
CA VAL A 228 -31.73 12.60 2.95
C VAL A 228 -30.28 12.15 2.80
N MET A 229 -29.77 12.16 1.57
CA MET A 229 -28.38 11.83 1.32
C MET A 229 -27.80 12.55 0.08
N PRO A 230 -26.47 12.70 0.01
CA PRO A 230 -25.80 13.21 -1.19
C PRO A 230 -26.01 12.28 -2.39
N ALA A 231 -26.30 12.84 -3.57
CA ALA A 231 -26.60 12.08 -4.77
C ALA A 231 -25.42 11.22 -5.23
N SER A 232 -24.19 11.72 -5.12
CA SER A 232 -22.98 10.96 -5.46
C SER A 232 -22.79 9.71 -4.58
N LEU A 233 -23.30 9.75 -3.34
CA LEU A 233 -23.24 8.65 -2.36
C LEU A 233 -24.44 7.70 -2.44
N PHE A 234 -25.39 7.97 -3.34
CA PHE A 234 -26.56 7.13 -3.48
C PHE A 234 -26.23 5.81 -4.18
N ASN A 235 -26.62 4.72 -3.52
CA ASN A 235 -26.66 3.39 -4.10
C ASN A 235 -28.13 2.95 -4.27
N PRO A 236 -28.67 2.95 -5.50
CA PRO A 236 -30.06 2.52 -5.74
C PRO A 236 -30.29 1.02 -5.54
N GLY A 237 -29.23 0.20 -5.52
CA GLY A 237 -29.33 -1.22 -5.17
C GLY A 237 -29.91 -1.44 -3.78
N LEU A 238 -29.73 -0.48 -2.86
CA LEU A 238 -30.29 -0.56 -1.52
C LEU A 238 -31.81 -0.42 -1.46
N LEU A 239 -32.47 0.13 -2.49
CA LEU A 239 -33.92 0.36 -2.50
C LEU A 239 -34.71 -0.78 -3.19
N HIS A 240 -34.06 -1.58 -4.04
CA HIS A 240 -34.75 -2.60 -4.84
C HIS A 240 -35.04 -3.89 -4.05
N GLY A 241 -36.26 -4.41 -4.19
CA GLY A 241 -36.65 -5.71 -3.63
C GLY A 241 -36.62 -5.77 -2.10
N ARG A 242 -36.81 -4.62 -1.43
CA ARG A 242 -36.88 -4.51 0.02
C ARG A 242 -38.22 -5.03 0.57
N PRO A 243 -38.23 -5.84 1.65
CA PRO A 243 -39.47 -6.36 2.24
C PRO A 243 -40.29 -5.29 2.98
N ASP A 244 -39.65 -4.19 3.38
CA ASP A 244 -40.25 -3.04 4.06
C ASP A 244 -41.04 -2.10 3.12
N GLY A 245 -41.16 -2.43 1.83
CA GLY A 245 -42.02 -1.72 0.87
C GLY A 245 -41.27 -0.86 -0.15
N PRO A 246 -41.98 -0.30 -1.15
CA PRO A 246 -41.34 0.51 -2.18
C PRO A 246 -40.92 1.88 -1.62
N PHE A 247 -39.76 2.34 -2.08
CA PHE A 247 -39.25 3.69 -1.81
C PHE A 247 -39.24 4.51 -3.10
N GLY A 248 -39.72 5.75 -3.02
CA GLY A 248 -39.54 6.75 -4.06
C GLY A 248 -38.33 7.62 -3.78
N VAL A 249 -37.72 8.14 -4.84
CA VAL A 249 -36.54 9.02 -4.78
C VAL A 249 -36.85 10.31 -5.54
N ALA A 250 -36.54 11.45 -4.96
CA ALA A 250 -36.65 12.73 -5.64
C ALA A 250 -35.38 13.56 -5.42
N LEU A 251 -34.97 14.31 -6.43
CA LEU A 251 -33.95 15.34 -6.27
C LEU A 251 -34.59 16.54 -5.56
N LEU A 252 -33.89 17.14 -4.61
CA LEU A 252 -34.29 18.45 -4.09
C LEU A 252 -33.97 19.52 -5.15
N GLU A 253 -34.88 20.46 -5.43
CA GLU A 253 -34.66 21.59 -6.36
C GLU A 253 -33.32 22.25 -6.10
N SER A 254 -32.67 22.69 -7.18
CA SER A 254 -31.30 23.23 -7.25
C SER A 254 -30.92 24.04 -6.01
N THR A 255 -30.42 23.33 -4.99
CA THR A 255 -29.65 23.95 -3.92
C THR A 255 -28.40 24.54 -4.56
N ALA A 256 -27.85 25.64 -4.06
CA ALA A 256 -26.62 26.28 -4.59
C ALA A 256 -25.35 25.37 -4.62
N PHE A 257 -25.52 24.09 -4.30
CA PHE A 257 -24.53 23.04 -4.15
C PHE A 257 -24.64 22.07 -5.35
N ASP A 258 -24.08 22.48 -6.49
CA ASP A 258 -23.74 21.59 -7.62
C ASP A 258 -22.58 20.65 -7.19
N PRO A 259 -22.38 19.44 -7.75
CA PRO A 259 -21.25 18.61 -7.33
C PRO A 259 -19.91 19.26 -7.70
N ALA A 260 -19.37 20.03 -6.77
CA ALA A 260 -18.04 20.59 -6.85
C ALA A 260 -17.06 19.45 -6.55
N ILE A 261 -16.72 18.70 -7.59
CA ILE A 261 -15.55 17.83 -7.59
C ILE A 261 -14.34 18.78 -7.63
N ARG A 262 -13.69 18.99 -6.48
CA ARG A 262 -12.40 19.67 -6.46
C ARG A 262 -11.32 18.65 -6.75
N VAL A 263 -10.43 19.01 -7.66
CA VAL A 263 -9.28 18.20 -7.99
C VAL A 263 -8.06 19.03 -7.68
N SER A 264 -7.34 18.65 -6.64
CA SER A 264 -6.07 19.27 -6.24
C SER A 264 -4.90 18.52 -6.90
N GLY A 265 -3.79 19.23 -7.16
CA GLY A 265 -2.48 18.78 -7.67
C GLY A 265 -2.39 17.55 -8.59
N LEU A 266 -3.25 17.49 -9.61
CA LEU A 266 -3.10 16.59 -10.75
C LEU A 266 -2.45 17.27 -11.95
N GLU A 267 -1.54 16.56 -12.63
CA GLU A 267 -1.03 16.88 -13.97
C GLU A 267 -2.04 16.53 -15.09
N HIS A 268 -3.29 16.21 -14.74
CA HIS A 268 -4.34 15.72 -15.64
C HIS A 268 -5.68 16.48 -15.43
N PRO A 269 -5.82 17.71 -15.97
CA PRO A 269 -7.04 18.53 -15.80
C PRO A 269 -8.33 17.87 -16.31
N GLU A 270 -8.22 16.92 -17.24
CA GLU A 270 -9.33 16.17 -17.82
C GLU A 270 -10.04 15.22 -16.85
N ILE A 271 -9.36 14.75 -15.78
CA ILE A 271 -9.92 13.79 -14.82
C ILE A 271 -11.16 14.34 -14.13
N ALA A 272 -11.10 15.61 -13.68
CA ALA A 272 -12.22 16.29 -13.03
C ALA A 272 -13.46 16.33 -13.93
N SER A 273 -13.24 16.68 -15.20
CA SER A 273 -14.28 16.81 -16.21
C SER A 273 -14.93 15.46 -16.52
N PHE A 274 -14.11 14.42 -16.78
CA PHE A 274 -14.63 13.09 -17.05
C PHE A 274 -15.35 12.48 -15.86
N LEU A 275 -14.84 12.64 -14.64
CA LEU A 275 -15.51 12.12 -13.45
C LEU A 275 -16.86 12.80 -13.23
N ARG A 276 -16.95 14.13 -13.42
CA ARG A 276 -18.22 14.87 -13.36
C ARG A 276 -19.20 14.37 -14.41
N GLN A 277 -18.76 14.22 -15.66
CA GLN A 277 -19.58 13.74 -16.76
C GLN A 277 -20.12 12.32 -16.50
N GLU A 278 -19.28 11.40 -16.03
CA GLU A 278 -19.68 10.03 -15.73
C GLU A 278 -20.65 9.97 -14.54
N LEU A 279 -20.42 10.78 -13.51
CA LEU A 279 -21.32 10.87 -12.36
C LEU A 279 -22.70 11.41 -12.75
N GLU A 280 -22.75 12.49 -13.53
CA GLU A 280 -24.02 13.02 -14.05
C GLU A 280 -24.76 11.99 -14.90
N THR A 281 -24.02 11.26 -15.75
CA THR A 281 -24.58 10.21 -16.60
C THR A 281 -25.16 9.07 -15.77
N GLU A 282 -24.44 8.60 -14.74
CA GLU A 282 -24.91 7.55 -13.82
C GLU A 282 -26.18 7.98 -13.08
N LEU A 283 -26.18 9.21 -12.55
CA LEU A 283 -27.34 9.76 -11.83
C LEU A 283 -28.56 9.89 -12.76
N ARG A 284 -28.39 10.41 -13.98
CA ARG A 284 -29.50 10.52 -14.96
C ARG A 284 -30.04 9.16 -15.36
N GLN A 285 -29.18 8.17 -15.63
CA GLN A 285 -29.61 6.83 -16.03
C GLN A 285 -30.41 6.12 -14.94
N ARG A 286 -30.01 6.26 -13.67
CA ARG A 286 -30.62 5.50 -12.55
C ARG A 286 -31.74 6.22 -11.81
N LEU A 287 -31.79 7.55 -11.87
CA LEU A 287 -32.92 8.32 -11.37
C LEU A 287 -34.11 8.32 -12.35
N VAL A 288 -33.93 7.90 -13.61
CA VAL A 288 -34.99 7.92 -14.62
C VAL A 288 -35.43 6.51 -15.05
N ALA A 289 -34.56 5.50 -14.96
CA ALA A 289 -34.90 4.13 -15.30
C ALA A 289 -34.78 3.18 -14.10
N PRO A 290 -35.74 2.26 -13.86
CA PRO A 290 -35.56 1.17 -12.89
C PRO A 290 -34.28 0.43 -13.26
N ALA A 291 -33.45 0.05 -12.27
CA ALA A 291 -32.11 -0.52 -12.46
C ALA A 291 -32.10 -1.60 -13.56
N THR A 292 -31.90 -1.18 -14.80
CA THR A 292 -31.72 -2.08 -15.92
C THR A 292 -30.32 -2.64 -15.75
N ARG A 293 -30.22 -3.96 -15.95
CA ARG A 293 -28.98 -4.73 -15.86
C ARG A 293 -27.83 -3.92 -16.46
N SER A 294 -26.95 -3.37 -15.61
CA SER A 294 -25.67 -2.90 -16.11
C SER A 294 -24.99 -4.12 -16.73
N PRO A 295 -24.52 -4.04 -17.98
CA PRO A 295 -23.77 -5.14 -18.57
C PRO A 295 -22.61 -5.49 -17.62
N ARG A 296 -22.45 -6.78 -17.34
CA ARG A 296 -21.36 -7.33 -16.55
C ARG A 296 -20.07 -6.68 -17.04
N ALA A 297 -19.39 -5.91 -16.18
CA ALA A 297 -18.02 -5.50 -16.50
C ALA A 297 -17.26 -6.79 -16.82
N PRO A 298 -16.49 -6.85 -17.92
CA PRO A 298 -15.83 -8.09 -18.31
C PRO A 298 -15.07 -8.62 -17.10
N SER A 299 -15.48 -9.77 -16.58
CA SER A 299 -14.90 -10.29 -15.35
C SER A 299 -13.42 -10.54 -15.58
N PRO A 300 -12.56 -10.25 -14.59
CA PRO A 300 -11.13 -10.51 -14.66
C PRO A 300 -10.79 -12.02 -14.65
N GLU A 301 -11.73 -12.90 -15.02
CA GLU A 301 -11.61 -14.37 -15.02
C GLU A 301 -10.38 -14.88 -15.80
N LEU A 302 -9.85 -14.09 -16.74
CA LEU A 302 -8.70 -14.46 -17.55
C LEU A 302 -7.36 -14.30 -16.81
N LEU A 303 -7.26 -13.46 -15.78
CA LEU A 303 -6.02 -13.21 -15.01
C LEU A 303 -6.26 -13.31 -13.51
N THR A 304 -6.29 -14.56 -13.04
CA THR A 304 -6.38 -14.86 -11.61
C THR A 304 -5.11 -14.45 -10.86
N LEU A 305 -5.22 -14.15 -9.56
CA LEU A 305 -4.06 -13.92 -8.69
C LEU A 305 -3.03 -15.08 -8.73
N LYS A 306 -3.50 -16.30 -9.03
CA LYS A 306 -2.66 -17.47 -9.28
C LYS A 306 -1.75 -17.27 -10.49
N TYR A 307 -2.29 -16.79 -11.61
CA TYR A 307 -1.52 -16.50 -12.82
C TYR A 307 -0.56 -15.33 -12.61
N CYS A 308 -0.99 -14.29 -11.88
CA CYS A 308 -0.11 -13.20 -11.46
C CYS A 308 1.12 -13.71 -10.68
N ARG A 309 0.92 -14.61 -9.70
CA ARG A 309 2.02 -15.23 -8.93
C ARG A 309 2.92 -16.10 -9.78
N SER A 310 2.32 -16.84 -10.72
CA SER A 310 3.05 -17.72 -11.63
C SER A 310 3.97 -16.92 -12.55
N PHE A 311 3.45 -15.84 -13.12
CA PHE A 311 4.22 -14.89 -13.91
C PHE A 311 5.38 -14.30 -13.08
N LEU A 312 5.10 -13.80 -11.87
CA LEU A 312 6.11 -13.18 -11.02
C LEU A 312 7.28 -14.14 -10.71
N ALA A 313 6.96 -15.39 -10.35
CA ALA A 313 7.98 -16.41 -10.11
C ALA A 313 8.78 -16.75 -11.37
N LEU A 314 8.13 -16.84 -12.54
CA LEU A 314 8.83 -17.09 -13.81
C LEU A 314 9.78 -15.95 -14.18
N TYR A 315 9.37 -14.70 -13.94
CA TYR A 315 10.15 -13.51 -14.19
C TYR A 315 11.36 -13.41 -13.25
N GLU A 316 11.15 -13.55 -11.95
CA GLU A 316 12.21 -13.39 -10.94
C GLU A 316 13.22 -14.53 -10.96
N GLU A 317 12.78 -15.77 -11.20
CA GLU A 317 13.67 -16.94 -11.22
C GLU A 317 14.37 -17.14 -12.57
N GLY A 318 13.86 -16.59 -13.67
CA GLY A 318 14.40 -16.80 -15.02
C GLY A 318 14.50 -18.28 -15.45
N ASN A 319 13.83 -19.19 -14.73
CA ASN A 319 13.91 -20.62 -14.93
C ASN A 319 12.60 -21.29 -14.48
N VAL A 320 11.96 -22.05 -15.39
CA VAL A 320 10.67 -22.69 -15.12
C VAL A 320 10.76 -23.69 -13.97
N GLY A 321 11.85 -24.46 -13.87
CA GLY A 321 12.05 -25.45 -12.82
C GLY A 321 12.14 -24.81 -11.43
N ARG A 322 12.96 -23.77 -11.28
CA ARG A 322 13.09 -23.01 -10.02
C ARG A 322 11.79 -22.30 -9.65
N ALA A 323 11.11 -21.70 -10.62
CA ALA A 323 9.81 -21.08 -10.40
C ALA A 323 8.75 -22.09 -9.94
N ALA A 324 8.74 -23.29 -10.52
CA ALA A 324 7.83 -24.36 -10.14
C ALA A 324 8.10 -24.87 -8.71
N GLN A 325 9.37 -25.02 -8.33
CA GLN A 325 9.79 -25.34 -6.97
C GLN A 325 9.33 -24.26 -5.97
N ARG A 326 9.56 -22.98 -6.28
CA ARG A 326 9.13 -21.85 -5.44
C ARG A 326 7.62 -21.80 -5.22
N LEU A 327 6.84 -22.19 -6.23
CA LEU A 327 5.38 -22.23 -6.17
C LEU A 327 4.83 -23.56 -5.65
N SER A 328 5.70 -24.52 -5.32
CA SER A 328 5.32 -25.88 -4.92
C SER A 328 4.37 -26.58 -5.92
N ILE A 329 4.64 -26.44 -7.21
CA ILE A 329 3.91 -27.11 -8.29
C ILE A 329 4.86 -27.85 -9.24
N VAL A 330 4.31 -28.77 -10.03
CA VAL A 330 5.07 -29.46 -11.07
C VAL A 330 5.35 -28.56 -12.27
N GLN A 331 6.55 -28.68 -12.86
CA GLN A 331 6.97 -27.86 -14.00
C GLN A 331 5.98 -27.88 -15.19
N PRO A 332 5.39 -29.02 -15.61
CA PRO A 332 4.39 -29.03 -16.69
C PRO A 332 3.17 -28.14 -16.40
N ALA A 333 2.72 -28.12 -15.14
CA ALA A 333 1.60 -27.27 -14.73
C ALA A 333 1.94 -25.78 -14.77
N LEU A 334 3.20 -25.41 -14.51
CA LEU A 334 3.66 -24.02 -14.65
C LEU A 334 3.80 -23.62 -16.13
N THR A 335 4.25 -24.53 -17.01
CA THR A 335 4.31 -24.28 -18.45
C THR A 335 2.92 -24.04 -19.05
N VAL A 336 1.91 -24.82 -18.66
CA VAL A 336 0.51 -24.59 -19.07
C VAL A 336 0.01 -23.23 -18.58
N GLN A 337 0.37 -22.84 -17.35
CA GLN A 337 -0.01 -21.53 -16.82
C GLN A 337 0.67 -20.39 -17.58
N LEU A 338 1.95 -20.53 -17.93
CA LEU A 338 2.65 -19.56 -18.77
C LEU A 338 1.97 -19.38 -20.13
N HIS A 339 1.63 -20.48 -20.82
CA HIS A 339 0.91 -20.40 -22.10
C HIS A 339 -0.43 -19.68 -21.97
N ARG A 340 -1.22 -19.97 -20.94
CA ARG A 340 -2.49 -19.25 -20.69
C ARG A 340 -2.29 -17.77 -20.42
N ILE A 341 -1.21 -17.40 -19.71
CA ILE A 341 -0.86 -16.00 -19.46
C ILE A 341 -0.53 -15.31 -20.80
N GLU A 342 0.32 -15.92 -21.63
CA GLU A 342 0.70 -15.38 -22.95
C GLU A 342 -0.50 -15.29 -23.90
N GLU A 343 -1.40 -16.28 -23.91
CA GLU A 343 -2.67 -16.25 -24.66
C GLU A 343 -3.57 -15.10 -24.19
N THR A 344 -3.65 -14.89 -22.88
CA THR A 344 -4.46 -13.81 -22.29
C THR A 344 -3.91 -12.42 -22.60
N VAL A 345 -2.58 -12.28 -22.58
CA VAL A 345 -1.88 -11.03 -22.91
C VAL A 345 -1.83 -10.82 -24.44
N GLY A 346 -2.00 -11.87 -25.24
CA GLY A 346 -1.96 -11.83 -26.70
C GLY A 346 -0.55 -11.73 -27.27
N CYS A 347 0.50 -11.95 -26.47
CA CYS A 347 1.88 -11.96 -26.94
C CYS A 347 2.78 -12.87 -26.07
N SER A 348 3.92 -13.28 -26.63
CA SER A 348 4.93 -13.97 -25.83
C SER A 348 5.62 -12.99 -24.88
N LEU A 349 5.88 -13.46 -23.67
CA LEU A 349 6.50 -12.69 -22.59
C LEU A 349 7.96 -13.08 -22.38
N PHE A 350 8.31 -14.32 -22.74
CA PHE A 350 9.65 -14.85 -22.53
C PHE A 350 10.19 -15.51 -23.79
N SER A 351 11.46 -15.26 -24.08
CA SER A 351 12.22 -16.06 -25.02
C SER A 351 12.88 -17.24 -24.29
N ARG A 352 12.92 -18.41 -24.93
CA ARG A 352 13.64 -19.57 -24.41
C ARG A 352 15.07 -19.54 -24.94
N SER A 353 16.04 -19.68 -24.04
CA SER A 353 17.46 -19.79 -24.36
C SER A 353 18.09 -21.01 -23.67
N HIS A 354 19.33 -21.35 -24.01
CA HIS A 354 20.11 -22.37 -23.31
C HIS A 354 20.36 -22.06 -21.82
N HIS A 355 20.10 -20.82 -21.37
CA HIS A 355 20.29 -20.39 -19.98
C HIS A 355 18.97 -20.26 -19.20
N GLY A 356 17.83 -20.57 -19.83
CA GLY A 356 16.51 -20.48 -19.20
C GLY A 356 15.56 -19.54 -19.93
N LEU A 357 14.72 -18.85 -19.18
CA LEU A 357 13.76 -17.86 -19.67
C LEU A 357 14.40 -16.46 -19.63
N SER A 358 14.30 -15.74 -20.74
CA SER A 358 14.68 -14.33 -20.80
C SER A 358 13.42 -13.49 -21.06
N ALA A 359 13.15 -12.56 -20.15
CA ALA A 359 12.03 -11.62 -20.25
C ALA A 359 12.24 -10.65 -21.42
N ASN A 360 11.16 -10.30 -22.11
CA ASN A 360 11.16 -9.19 -23.07
C ASN A 360 10.51 -7.93 -22.48
N ASP A 361 10.52 -6.82 -23.23
CA ASP A 361 9.95 -5.53 -22.77
C ASP A 361 8.49 -5.61 -22.31
N ARG A 362 7.72 -6.56 -22.88
CA ARG A 362 6.33 -6.82 -22.49
C ARG A 362 6.25 -7.49 -21.12
N ALA A 363 7.12 -8.46 -20.86
CA ALA A 363 7.27 -9.05 -19.53
C ALA A 363 7.74 -8.03 -18.49
N ASP A 364 8.69 -7.15 -18.82
CA ASP A 364 9.14 -6.10 -17.90
C ASP A 364 7.99 -5.17 -17.51
N THR A 365 7.15 -4.81 -18.48
CA THR A 365 5.99 -3.96 -18.21
C THR A 365 4.92 -4.70 -17.42
N LEU A 366 4.66 -5.96 -17.74
CA LEU A 366 3.76 -6.83 -16.98
C LEU A 366 4.24 -7.02 -15.53
N TYR A 367 5.54 -7.12 -15.30
CA TYR A 367 6.14 -7.20 -13.96
C TYR A 367 5.87 -5.96 -13.13
N ARG A 368 6.06 -4.77 -13.70
CA ARG A 368 5.72 -3.50 -13.04
C ARG A 368 4.24 -3.38 -12.70
N LEU A 369 3.36 -4.01 -13.48
CA LEU A 369 1.91 -4.02 -13.26
C LEU A 369 1.46 -4.99 -12.17
N VAL A 370 1.96 -6.23 -12.22
CA VAL A 370 1.47 -7.34 -11.41
C VAL A 370 2.08 -7.35 -10.01
N ARG A 371 3.36 -6.98 -9.89
CA ARG A 371 4.06 -7.01 -8.60
C ARG A 371 3.37 -6.15 -7.53
N PRO A 372 3.00 -4.88 -7.81
CA PRO A 372 2.36 -4.06 -6.79
C PRO A 372 0.95 -4.53 -6.43
N LEU A 373 0.20 -5.06 -7.40
CA LEU A 373 -1.12 -5.67 -7.16
C LEU A 373 -1.02 -6.82 -6.14
N LEU A 374 -0.04 -7.73 -6.31
CA LEU A 374 0.16 -8.85 -5.40
C LEU A 374 0.65 -8.41 -4.02
N ALA A 375 1.54 -7.42 -3.95
CA ALA A 375 2.02 -6.85 -2.70
C ALA A 375 0.88 -6.20 -1.91
N ASN A 376 0.06 -5.38 -2.57
CA ASN A 376 -1.12 -4.75 -1.98
C ASN A 376 -2.12 -5.80 -1.49
N PHE A 377 -2.44 -6.78 -2.34
CA PHE A 377 -3.35 -7.85 -1.97
C PHE A 377 -2.86 -8.60 -0.72
N ALA A 378 -1.58 -8.99 -0.67
CA ALA A 378 -1.02 -9.66 0.50
C ALA A 378 -1.04 -8.78 1.75
N SER A 379 -0.74 -7.48 1.61
CA SER A 379 -0.81 -6.51 2.70
C SER A 379 -2.24 -6.35 3.23
N THR A 380 -3.21 -6.22 2.34
CA THR A 380 -4.63 -6.10 2.69
C THR A 380 -5.13 -7.34 3.42
N LEU A 381 -4.80 -8.55 2.95
CA LEU A 381 -5.19 -9.77 3.66
C LEU A 381 -4.58 -9.84 5.05
N ARG A 382 -3.31 -9.48 5.21
CA ARG A 382 -2.67 -9.43 6.54
C ARG A 382 -3.33 -8.39 7.44
N HIS A 383 -3.66 -7.21 6.91
CA HIS A 383 -4.33 -6.16 7.68
C HIS A 383 -5.71 -6.61 8.12
N LEU A 384 -6.52 -7.13 7.19
CA LEU A 384 -7.87 -7.57 7.48
C LEU A 384 -7.88 -8.78 8.44
N GLY A 385 -6.90 -9.67 8.35
CA GLY A 385 -6.74 -10.80 9.29
C GLY A 385 -6.15 -10.42 10.65
N ALA A 386 -5.43 -9.29 10.76
CA ALA A 386 -4.81 -8.82 11.99
C ALA A 386 -5.74 -7.97 12.87
N SER A 387 -6.87 -7.49 12.34
CA SER A 387 -7.88 -6.74 13.11
C SER A 387 -8.64 -7.57 14.14
N ALA A 388 -8.27 -8.84 14.35
CA ALA A 388 -8.94 -9.75 15.27
C ALA A 388 -8.75 -9.41 16.76
N GLU A 389 -7.75 -8.61 17.18
CA GLU A 389 -7.66 -8.15 18.58
C GLU A 389 -6.59 -7.04 18.75
N LYS A 390 -7.05 -5.78 18.93
CA LYS A 390 -6.24 -4.58 19.22
C LYS A 390 -5.21 -4.23 18.12
N ASP A 391 -4.69 -3.00 18.15
CA ASP A 391 -3.58 -2.50 17.30
C ASP A 391 -2.23 -3.23 17.56
N THR A 392 -2.25 -4.53 17.83
CA THR A 392 -1.12 -5.37 18.27
C THR A 392 -0.32 -6.00 17.13
N ALA A 393 -0.60 -5.63 15.88
CA ALA A 393 0.03 -6.24 14.72
C ALA A 393 1.54 -5.94 14.70
N ALA A 394 2.35 -6.98 14.79
CA ALA A 394 3.80 -6.87 14.94
C ALA A 394 4.45 -6.02 13.83
N ILE A 395 5.32 -5.10 14.22
CA ILE A 395 6.16 -4.33 13.31
C ILE A 395 7.38 -5.19 12.97
N ARG A 396 7.65 -5.44 11.68
CA ARG A 396 8.82 -6.22 11.23
C ARG A 396 9.90 -5.29 10.68
N ILE A 397 11.05 -5.24 11.34
CA ILE A 397 12.20 -4.45 10.89
C ILE A 397 13.36 -5.33 10.44
N GLY A 398 13.88 -5.03 9.26
CA GLY A 398 15.12 -5.58 8.72
C GLY A 398 16.33 -4.79 9.19
N LEU A 399 17.30 -5.43 9.82
CA LEU A 399 18.57 -4.81 10.19
C LEU A 399 19.75 -5.49 9.49
N MET A 400 20.75 -4.70 9.12
CA MET A 400 22.04 -5.25 8.71
C MET A 400 22.80 -5.74 9.95
N PRO A 401 23.58 -6.83 9.81
CA PRO A 401 24.47 -7.29 10.88
C PRO A 401 25.38 -6.16 11.36
N ALA A 402 25.43 -5.94 12.68
CA ALA A 402 26.35 -5.01 13.30
C ALA A 402 27.75 -5.65 13.47
N LEU A 403 28.77 -4.81 13.67
CA LEU A 403 30.12 -5.30 14.00
C LEU A 403 30.17 -5.82 15.45
N ASP A 404 29.55 -5.06 16.35
CA ASP A 404 29.41 -5.34 17.78
C ASP A 404 28.24 -4.53 18.39
N ASP A 405 28.00 -4.74 19.69
CA ASP A 405 26.95 -4.07 20.47
C ASP A 405 27.21 -2.57 20.65
N GLU A 406 28.48 -2.15 20.52
CA GLU A 406 28.91 -0.75 20.64
C GLU A 406 28.87 0.01 19.31
N SER A 407 28.58 -0.67 18.20
CA SER A 407 28.47 -0.01 16.90
C SER A 407 27.33 1.00 16.88
N LEU A 408 27.49 2.03 16.04
CA LEU A 408 26.48 3.08 15.86
C LEU A 408 25.10 2.51 15.51
N MET A 409 25.07 1.45 14.71
CA MET A 409 23.82 0.78 14.29
C MET A 409 23.12 0.13 15.47
N SER A 410 23.85 -0.64 16.28
CA SER A 410 23.32 -1.31 17.48
C SER A 410 22.82 -0.29 18.50
N GLN A 411 23.62 0.73 18.82
CA GLN A 411 23.25 1.75 19.80
C GLN A 411 22.08 2.63 19.35
N GLY A 412 22.11 3.10 18.09
CA GLY A 412 21.03 3.92 17.55
C GLY A 412 19.71 3.16 17.53
N PHE A 413 19.72 1.89 17.11
CA PHE A 413 18.55 1.05 17.14
C PHE A 413 18.05 0.78 18.56
N ALA A 414 18.94 0.42 19.49
CA ALA A 414 18.57 0.13 20.88
C ALA A 414 17.95 1.35 21.60
N ILE A 415 18.50 2.55 21.38
CA ILE A 415 17.96 3.80 21.94
C ILE A 415 16.56 4.09 21.39
N ALA A 416 16.37 3.96 20.08
CA ALA A 416 15.06 4.14 19.46
C ALA A 416 14.04 3.13 20.01
N LEU A 417 14.45 1.86 20.14
CA LEU A 417 13.61 0.80 20.66
C LEU A 417 13.18 1.03 22.12
N ASP A 418 14.10 1.41 23.01
CA ASP A 418 13.79 1.70 24.40
C ASP A 418 12.77 2.85 24.54
N ARG A 419 12.96 3.94 23.79
CA ARG A 419 12.05 5.10 23.83
C ARG A 419 10.67 4.77 23.26
N TRP A 420 10.64 4.03 22.17
CA TRP A 420 9.41 3.65 21.50
C TRP A 420 8.61 2.61 22.29
N SER A 421 9.26 1.56 22.79
CA SER A 421 8.60 0.45 23.51
C SER A 421 7.90 0.89 24.80
N ARG A 422 8.38 1.96 25.46
CA ARG A 422 7.70 2.57 26.61
C ARG A 422 6.33 3.17 26.27
N ARG A 423 6.13 3.60 25.02
CA ARG A 423 4.91 4.26 24.55
C ARG A 423 3.99 3.32 23.77
N HIS A 424 4.50 2.17 23.35
CA HIS A 424 3.80 1.16 22.54
C HIS A 424 3.98 -0.24 23.13
N SER A 425 3.58 -0.42 24.41
CA SER A 425 3.76 -1.68 25.14
C SER A 425 2.93 -2.86 24.60
N ASP A 426 1.94 -2.56 23.77
CA ASP A 426 1.03 -3.52 23.14
C ASP A 426 1.47 -3.95 21.73
N VAL A 427 2.54 -3.39 21.20
CA VAL A 427 3.03 -3.69 19.85
C VAL A 427 4.28 -4.57 19.91
N VAL A 428 4.24 -5.71 19.22
CA VAL A 428 5.40 -6.62 19.11
C VAL A 428 6.34 -6.12 18.01
N LEU A 429 7.62 -5.87 18.33
CA LEU A 429 8.64 -5.61 17.31
C LEU A 429 9.36 -6.91 16.96
N GLN A 430 9.31 -7.31 15.69
CA GLN A 430 10.05 -8.43 15.12
C GLN A 430 11.28 -7.90 14.37
N VAL A 431 12.46 -8.29 14.82
CA VAL A 431 13.72 -7.91 14.20
C VAL A 431 14.23 -9.08 13.36
N MET A 432 14.47 -8.82 12.08
CA MET A 432 15.04 -9.78 11.14
C MET A 432 16.38 -9.27 10.65
N GLU A 433 17.39 -10.12 10.67
CA GLU A 433 18.73 -9.73 10.23
C GLU A 433 19.01 -10.21 8.80
N GLY A 434 19.64 -9.35 8.00
CA GLY A 434 20.08 -9.71 6.66
C GLY A 434 20.88 -8.59 5.98
N TYR A 435 21.59 -8.93 4.90
CA TYR A 435 22.30 -7.93 4.09
C TYR A 435 21.34 -7.14 3.20
N SER A 436 21.75 -5.93 2.79
CA SER A 436 20.94 -4.98 1.99
C SER A 436 20.15 -5.64 0.85
N GLY A 437 20.77 -6.52 0.05
CA GLY A 437 20.08 -7.21 -1.03
C GLY A 437 18.95 -8.15 -0.57
N THR A 438 19.13 -8.85 0.55
CA THR A 438 18.09 -9.69 1.15
C THR A 438 16.99 -8.86 1.80
N LEU A 439 17.36 -7.82 2.55
CA LEU A 439 16.41 -6.90 3.18
C LEU A 439 15.54 -6.20 2.14
N ILE A 440 16.12 -5.80 1.01
CA ILE A 440 15.37 -5.24 -0.11
C ILE A 440 14.38 -6.25 -0.67
N ARG A 441 14.77 -7.51 -0.93
CA ARG A 441 13.79 -8.53 -1.35
C ARG A 441 12.69 -8.77 -0.30
N TRP A 442 13.00 -8.71 0.98
CA TRP A 442 12.00 -8.83 2.05
C TRP A 442 11.08 -7.62 2.12
N LEU A 443 11.56 -6.40 1.90
CA LEU A 443 10.71 -5.22 1.75
C LEU A 443 9.79 -5.36 0.54
N GLN A 444 10.34 -5.79 -0.60
CA GLN A 444 9.60 -5.94 -1.85
C GLN A 444 8.51 -7.04 -1.78
N SER A 445 8.75 -8.11 -1.02
CA SER A 445 7.77 -9.19 -0.77
C SER A 445 6.83 -8.91 0.41
N GLY A 446 7.10 -7.85 1.19
CA GLY A 446 6.36 -7.52 2.42
C GLY A 446 6.66 -8.45 3.59
N ALA A 447 7.78 -9.17 3.58
CA ALA A 447 8.28 -9.98 4.69
C ALA A 447 8.85 -9.11 5.83
N VAL A 448 9.41 -7.94 5.51
CA VAL A 448 9.67 -6.86 6.48
C VAL A 448 8.94 -5.59 6.06
N ASP A 449 8.67 -4.73 7.04
CA ASP A 449 7.92 -3.49 6.89
C ASP A 449 8.86 -2.31 6.62
N PHE A 450 9.99 -2.28 7.33
CA PHE A 450 11.06 -1.31 7.19
C PHE A 450 12.40 -2.02 7.23
N ALA A 451 13.43 -1.43 6.65
CA ALA A 451 14.77 -1.95 6.83
C ALA A 451 15.82 -0.84 6.85
N LEU A 452 16.89 -1.03 7.63
CA LEU A 452 18.09 -0.22 7.51
C LEU A 452 19.02 -0.88 6.49
N VAL A 453 19.32 -0.18 5.39
CA VAL A 453 20.10 -0.72 4.26
C VAL A 453 21.17 0.26 3.81
N ASP A 454 22.20 -0.23 3.14
CA ASP A 454 23.16 0.62 2.44
C ASP A 454 22.53 1.27 1.20
N ARG A 455 22.83 2.55 0.93
CA ARG A 455 22.47 3.21 -0.33
C ARG A 455 23.40 2.75 -1.46
N LEU A 456 23.07 1.64 -2.09
CA LEU A 456 23.88 1.06 -3.18
C LEU A 456 23.31 1.32 -4.57
N PHE A 457 21.99 1.55 -4.67
CA PHE A 457 21.26 1.75 -5.91
C PHE A 457 19.95 2.49 -5.65
N THR A 458 19.35 3.02 -6.71
CA THR A 458 17.98 3.56 -6.69
C THR A 458 16.99 2.44 -7.05
N ASP A 459 15.90 2.35 -6.28
CA ASP A 459 14.79 1.43 -6.57
C ASP A 459 13.50 2.27 -6.64
N PRO A 460 12.77 2.26 -7.77
CA PRO A 460 11.57 3.08 -7.95
C PRO A 460 10.41 2.66 -7.02
N ASP A 461 10.42 1.41 -6.54
CA ASP A 461 9.37 0.86 -5.68
C ASP A 461 9.66 1.06 -4.19
N LEU A 462 10.84 1.57 -3.84
CA LEU A 462 11.24 1.85 -2.48
C LEU A 462 11.42 3.36 -2.25
N THR A 463 11.20 3.75 -1.01
CA THR A 463 11.67 5.03 -0.48
C THR A 463 12.94 4.76 0.32
N LEU A 464 14.04 5.41 -0.06
CA LEU A 464 15.36 5.27 0.59
C LEU A 464 15.76 6.59 1.23
N GLU A 465 15.37 6.78 2.49
CA GLU A 465 15.64 8.00 3.25
C GLU A 465 17.01 7.87 3.94
N PRO A 466 18.00 8.74 3.66
CA PRO A 466 19.31 8.67 4.31
C PRO A 466 19.20 9.10 5.76
N ILE A 467 19.70 8.26 6.67
CA ILE A 467 19.63 8.49 8.12
C ILE A 467 20.99 8.77 8.74
N VAL A 468 22.06 8.16 8.22
CA VAL A 468 23.42 8.36 8.73
C VAL A 468 24.46 8.09 7.65
N GLU A 469 25.56 8.82 7.73
CA GLU A 469 26.76 8.61 6.91
C GLU A 469 27.92 8.20 7.81
N ASP A 470 28.67 7.19 7.37
CA ASP A 470 29.87 6.72 8.03
C ASP A 470 31.04 6.72 7.06
N LYS A 471 32.21 7.11 7.52
CA LYS A 471 33.42 7.09 6.71
C LYS A 471 34.03 5.70 6.72
N MET A 472 34.84 5.35 5.73
CA MET A 472 35.55 4.07 5.73
C MET A 472 36.99 4.21 6.23
N ALA A 473 37.48 3.19 6.92
CA ALA A 473 38.84 3.11 7.43
C ALA A 473 39.48 1.75 7.14
N VAL A 474 40.79 1.76 6.95
CA VAL A 474 41.61 0.54 6.93
C VAL A 474 41.94 0.15 8.37
N VAL A 475 41.78 -1.13 8.68
CA VAL A 475 42.08 -1.70 9.99
C VAL A 475 43.16 -2.75 9.84
N ILE A 476 44.20 -2.65 10.66
CA ILE A 476 45.32 -3.60 10.75
C ILE A 476 45.56 -3.99 12.20
N SER A 477 46.32 -5.05 12.46
CA SER A 477 46.78 -5.35 13.83
C SER A 477 47.60 -4.19 14.41
N ALA A 478 47.49 -3.91 15.71
CA ALA A 478 48.15 -2.76 16.35
C ALA A 478 49.69 -2.81 16.25
N GLY A 479 50.28 -4.01 16.16
CA GLY A 479 51.72 -4.21 15.99
C GLY A 479 52.17 -4.38 14.52
N SER A 480 51.27 -4.17 13.56
CA SER A 480 51.55 -4.38 12.14
C SER A 480 52.31 -3.21 11.52
N ASP A 481 53.30 -3.53 10.69
CA ASP A 481 54.10 -2.62 9.85
C ASP A 481 53.48 -2.36 8.47
N LEU A 482 52.31 -2.94 8.18
CA LEU A 482 51.61 -2.80 6.88
C LEU A 482 51.32 -1.34 6.50
N LEU A 483 51.11 -0.45 7.47
CA LEU A 483 50.86 0.97 7.25
C LEU A 483 51.54 1.81 8.33
N ALA A 484 52.02 2.98 7.94
CA ALA A 484 52.46 4.00 8.89
C ALA A 484 51.24 4.64 9.60
N ALA A 485 51.47 5.21 10.80
CA ALA A 485 50.43 5.92 11.53
C ALA A 485 49.89 7.11 10.72
N GLY A 486 48.57 7.33 10.79
CA GLY A 486 47.89 8.42 10.11
C GLY A 486 46.90 7.95 9.03
N PRO A 487 46.22 8.90 8.36
CA PRO A 487 45.25 8.61 7.30
C PRO A 487 45.94 8.02 6.05
N VAL A 488 45.16 7.30 5.26
CA VAL A 488 45.63 6.61 4.04
C VAL A 488 44.82 7.01 2.82
N THR A 489 45.46 6.90 1.66
CA THR A 489 44.85 7.09 0.33
C THR A 489 44.33 5.76 -0.20
N LEU A 490 43.33 5.80 -1.08
CA LEU A 490 42.76 4.60 -1.68
C LEU A 490 43.81 3.77 -2.46
N LYS A 491 44.82 4.44 -3.04
CA LYS A 491 45.93 3.81 -3.77
C LYS A 491 46.80 2.94 -2.87
N GLN A 492 47.00 3.33 -1.61
CA GLN A 492 47.79 2.55 -0.66
C GLN A 492 47.17 1.19 -0.31
N LEU A 493 45.87 1.00 -0.58
CA LEU A 493 45.18 -0.26 -0.30
C LEU A 493 45.53 -1.38 -1.30
N ALA A 494 45.93 -1.04 -2.53
CA ALA A 494 46.15 -2.03 -3.59
C ALA A 494 47.29 -3.03 -3.28
N GLY A 495 48.22 -2.68 -2.40
CA GLY A 495 49.34 -3.55 -1.98
C GLY A 495 49.09 -4.31 -0.67
N LEU A 496 47.94 -4.13 -0.02
CA LEU A 496 47.69 -4.72 1.29
C LEU A 496 47.15 -6.16 1.17
N PRO A 497 47.49 -7.06 2.11
CA PRO A 497 46.89 -8.38 2.20
C PRO A 497 45.46 -8.27 2.75
N LEU A 498 44.50 -7.95 1.87
CA LEU A 498 43.13 -7.60 2.27
C LEU A 498 42.27 -8.84 2.60
N VAL A 499 41.61 -8.82 3.75
CA VAL A 499 40.49 -9.70 4.12
C VAL A 499 39.22 -8.86 4.01
N LEU A 500 38.29 -9.23 3.13
CA LEU A 500 37.12 -8.38 2.84
C LEU A 500 35.80 -9.15 2.90
N PRO A 501 34.68 -8.45 3.15
CA PRO A 501 33.36 -9.04 3.03
C PRO A 501 33.09 -9.63 1.65
N SER A 502 32.29 -10.70 1.60
CA SER A 502 31.87 -11.34 0.35
C SER A 502 31.08 -10.37 -0.55
N ASN A 503 30.91 -10.72 -1.82
CA ASN A 503 30.16 -9.90 -2.79
C ASN A 503 28.65 -9.78 -2.47
N ARG A 504 28.14 -10.48 -1.45
CA ARG A 504 26.76 -10.33 -0.95
C ARG A 504 26.59 -9.12 -0.03
N HIS A 505 27.69 -8.57 0.46
CA HIS A 505 27.69 -7.48 1.43
C HIS A 505 27.64 -6.11 0.73
N GLY A 506 26.77 -5.21 1.19
CA GLY A 506 26.64 -3.88 0.61
C GLY A 506 27.93 -3.05 0.66
N LEU A 507 28.63 -3.13 1.80
CA LEU A 507 30.01 -2.63 1.95
C LEU A 507 30.96 -3.09 0.81
N ARG A 508 30.95 -4.37 0.42
CA ARG A 508 31.81 -4.87 -0.67
C ARG A 508 31.46 -4.19 -1.99
N THR A 509 30.17 -4.05 -2.30
CA THR A 509 29.70 -3.31 -3.48
C THR A 509 30.15 -1.85 -3.47
N LEU A 510 30.01 -1.16 -2.34
CA LEU A 510 30.46 0.23 -2.18
C LEU A 510 31.96 0.37 -2.43
N LEU A 511 32.77 -0.53 -1.87
CA LEU A 511 34.23 -0.51 -2.08
C LEU A 511 34.59 -0.73 -3.54
N VAL A 512 34.01 -1.75 -4.19
CA VAL A 512 34.29 -2.05 -5.60
C VAL A 512 33.92 -0.86 -6.48
N GLN A 513 32.76 -0.22 -6.25
CA GLN A 513 32.35 0.98 -6.98
C GLN A 513 33.33 2.15 -6.79
N SER A 514 33.78 2.39 -5.56
CA SER A 514 34.74 3.46 -5.25
C SER A 514 36.11 3.22 -5.86
N LEU A 515 36.64 1.99 -5.79
CA LEU A 515 37.93 1.64 -6.40
C LEU A 515 37.85 1.67 -7.93
N HIS A 516 36.76 1.17 -8.53
CA HIS A 516 36.57 1.21 -9.97
C HIS A 516 36.55 2.66 -10.50
N LYS A 517 35.89 3.59 -9.81
CA LYS A 517 35.92 5.03 -10.13
C LYS A 517 37.34 5.63 -10.07
N ALA A 518 38.21 5.08 -9.22
CA ALA A 518 39.60 5.47 -9.10
C ALA A 518 40.56 4.72 -10.04
N GLY A 519 40.04 3.86 -10.93
CA GLY A 519 40.86 3.04 -11.84
C GLY A 519 41.65 1.93 -11.13
N LEU A 520 41.23 1.53 -9.93
CA LEU A 520 41.88 0.52 -9.11
C LEU A 520 41.04 -0.77 -9.06
N ALA A 521 41.71 -1.91 -8.97
CA ALA A 521 41.06 -3.21 -8.78
C ALA A 521 41.24 -3.69 -7.33
N LEU A 522 40.18 -4.28 -6.75
CA LEU A 522 40.16 -4.77 -5.37
C LEU A 522 40.35 -6.29 -5.35
N GLN A 523 41.55 -6.78 -5.07
CA GLN A 523 41.85 -8.21 -4.97
C GLN A 523 41.98 -8.63 -3.49
N PRO A 524 40.95 -9.25 -2.89
CA PRO A 524 41.06 -9.79 -1.54
C PRO A 524 41.98 -11.01 -1.54
N ARG A 525 42.83 -11.11 -0.53
CA ARG A 525 43.57 -12.34 -0.19
C ARG A 525 42.67 -13.38 0.45
N MET A 526 41.60 -12.94 1.10
CA MET A 526 40.58 -13.79 1.70
C MET A 526 39.23 -13.08 1.68
N GLU A 527 38.16 -13.84 1.43
CA GLU A 527 36.79 -13.37 1.55
C GLU A 527 36.13 -14.03 2.77
N VAL A 528 35.52 -13.20 3.63
CA VAL A 528 34.84 -13.64 4.86
C VAL A 528 33.48 -12.96 4.90
N ASP A 529 32.40 -13.71 5.09
CA ASP A 529 31.04 -13.14 4.95
C ASP A 529 30.67 -12.14 6.07
N SER A 530 31.23 -12.31 7.27
CA SER A 530 30.96 -11.46 8.44
C SER A 530 32.04 -10.39 8.66
N MET A 531 31.64 -9.14 8.95
CA MET A 531 32.58 -8.06 9.32
C MET A 531 33.37 -8.37 10.61
N ALA A 532 32.73 -8.97 11.62
CA ALA A 532 33.39 -9.40 12.85
C ALA A 532 34.47 -10.47 12.56
N GLY A 533 34.18 -11.41 11.65
CA GLY A 533 35.16 -12.38 11.17
C GLY A 533 36.35 -11.72 10.47
N CYS A 534 36.15 -10.71 9.63
CA CYS A 534 37.25 -9.94 9.04
C CYS A 534 38.13 -9.30 10.12
N LEU A 535 37.52 -8.69 11.14
CA LEU A 535 38.24 -8.07 12.24
C LEU A 535 39.06 -9.09 13.06
N ASN A 536 38.49 -10.26 13.33
CA ASN A 536 39.18 -11.35 14.04
C ASN A 536 40.40 -11.86 13.25
N MET A 537 40.29 -11.98 11.92
CA MET A 537 41.43 -12.36 11.08
C MET A 537 42.55 -11.32 11.11
N VAL A 538 42.19 -10.04 11.16
CA VAL A 538 43.15 -8.93 11.26
C VAL A 538 43.87 -8.90 12.61
N LYS A 539 43.20 -9.27 13.70
CA LYS A 539 43.82 -9.32 15.04
C LYS A 539 44.90 -10.40 15.15
N ILE A 540 44.72 -11.53 14.47
CA ILE A 540 45.56 -12.74 14.65
C ILE A 540 46.73 -12.80 13.66
N ALA A 541 46.58 -12.22 12.46
CA ALA A 541 47.56 -12.36 11.39
C ALA A 541 47.83 -11.03 10.66
N ARG A 542 48.89 -11.01 9.83
CA ARG A 542 49.31 -9.83 9.04
C ARG A 542 48.36 -9.59 7.86
N TYR A 543 47.13 -9.21 8.16
CA TYR A 543 46.08 -8.85 7.22
C TYR A 543 45.59 -7.42 7.46
N ALA A 544 44.94 -6.85 6.45
CA ALA A 544 44.20 -5.60 6.56
C ALA A 544 42.73 -5.83 6.18
N THR A 545 41.80 -5.09 6.79
CA THR A 545 40.39 -5.05 6.36
C THR A 545 39.94 -3.60 6.19
N ILE A 546 38.79 -3.39 5.57
CA ILE A 546 38.17 -2.08 5.40
C ILE A 546 36.80 -2.12 6.07
N LEU A 547 36.59 -1.27 7.07
CA LEU A 547 35.38 -1.23 7.89
C LEU A 547 34.87 0.20 8.04
N PRO A 548 33.58 0.39 8.38
CA PRO A 548 33.06 1.71 8.71
C PRO A 548 33.75 2.24 9.97
N LEU A 549 34.24 3.47 9.92
CA LEU A 549 35.01 4.11 10.98
C LEU A 549 34.21 4.13 12.29
N GLY A 550 32.92 4.50 12.23
CA GLY A 550 32.02 4.52 13.39
C GLY A 550 31.80 3.15 14.04
N SER A 551 32.02 2.05 13.32
CA SER A 551 31.92 0.69 13.88
C SER A 551 33.18 0.29 14.64
N VAL A 552 34.35 0.78 14.23
CA VAL A 552 35.64 0.37 14.85
C VAL A 552 36.09 1.36 15.92
N TYR A 553 35.67 2.64 15.84
CA TYR A 553 36.25 3.70 16.67
C TYR A 553 35.92 3.58 18.17
N LYS A 554 34.82 2.91 18.53
CA LYS A 554 34.40 2.73 19.93
C LYS A 554 34.37 1.28 20.41
N SER A 555 34.61 0.32 19.51
CA SER A 555 34.59 -1.11 19.86
C SER A 555 35.59 -1.42 20.98
N SER A 556 35.14 -2.17 22.00
CA SER A 556 36.00 -2.86 22.96
C SER A 556 37.09 -3.71 22.26
N ASP A 557 36.80 -4.12 21.03
CA ASP A 557 37.66 -4.79 20.07
C ASP A 557 38.77 -3.95 19.44
N ARG A 558 38.86 -2.64 19.72
CA ARG A 558 40.05 -1.81 19.39
C ARG A 558 41.33 -2.32 20.04
N ARG A 559 41.21 -3.06 21.15
CA ARG A 559 42.37 -3.67 21.80
C ARG A 559 43.03 -4.63 20.83
N GLY A 560 44.16 -4.22 20.27
CA GLY A 560 44.94 -5.01 19.32
C GLY A 560 44.80 -4.62 17.84
N VAL A 561 44.12 -3.52 17.49
CA VAL A 561 44.06 -3.01 16.11
C VAL A 561 44.41 -1.52 15.98
N SER A 562 45.01 -1.15 14.85
CA SER A 562 45.23 0.23 14.40
C SER A 562 44.25 0.58 13.29
N VAL A 563 43.73 1.81 13.30
CA VAL A 563 42.66 2.28 12.40
C VAL A 563 43.15 3.51 11.64
N HIS A 564 43.04 3.47 10.31
CA HIS A 564 43.54 4.50 9.40
C HIS A 564 42.40 5.00 8.50
N GLU A 565 41.95 6.25 8.67
CA GLU A 565 40.89 6.83 7.84
C GLU A 565 41.31 6.90 6.37
N ILE A 566 40.40 6.56 5.45
CA ILE A 566 40.62 6.71 4.01
C ILE A 566 40.22 8.12 3.58
N VAL A 567 41.17 8.94 3.13
CA VAL A 567 40.94 10.37 2.88
C VAL A 567 40.99 10.81 1.42
N ASP A 568 41.61 10.02 0.52
CA ASP A 568 41.77 10.40 -0.90
C ASP A 568 41.66 9.21 -1.89
N PRO A 569 40.56 9.10 -2.66
CA PRO A 569 39.27 9.73 -2.37
C PRO A 569 38.65 9.14 -1.10
N GLN A 570 37.97 9.99 -0.32
CA GLN A 570 37.20 9.52 0.83
C GLN A 570 36.05 8.61 0.39
N ILE A 571 35.89 7.48 1.07
CA ILE A 571 34.74 6.58 0.87
C ILE A 571 33.76 6.82 2.00
N VAL A 572 32.53 7.18 1.65
CA VAL A 572 31.42 7.40 2.56
C VAL A 572 30.35 6.35 2.33
N ARG A 573 29.93 5.69 3.40
CA ARG A 573 28.83 4.75 3.47
C ARG A 573 27.59 5.48 3.95
N THR A 574 26.57 5.58 3.11
CA THR A 574 25.26 6.13 3.50
C THR A 574 24.31 5.00 3.86
N ILE A 575 23.78 5.02 5.08
CA ILE A 575 22.75 4.10 5.55
C ILE A 575 21.39 4.79 5.40
N CYS A 576 20.45 4.06 4.82
CA CYS A 576 19.09 4.51 4.58
C CYS A 576 18.08 3.71 5.38
N LEU A 577 17.07 4.40 5.86
CA LEU A 577 15.79 3.79 6.19
C LEU A 577 15.03 3.53 4.87
N ALA A 578 14.84 2.25 4.59
CA ALA A 578 14.15 1.75 3.42
C ALA A 578 12.75 1.26 3.78
N ARG A 579 11.78 1.61 2.93
CA ARG A 579 10.41 1.14 3.02
C ARG A 579 9.79 0.99 1.63
N PRO A 580 8.82 0.08 1.42
CA PRO A 580 8.09 0.05 0.17
C PRO A 580 7.34 1.37 -0.02
N ARG A 581 7.47 1.98 -1.21
CA ARG A 581 6.79 3.24 -1.54
C ARG A 581 5.27 3.08 -1.52
N SER A 582 4.80 1.88 -1.86
CA SER A 582 3.39 1.50 -1.90
C SER A 582 2.80 1.05 -0.56
N LYS A 583 3.62 0.88 0.50
CA LYS A 583 3.12 0.38 1.79
C LYS A 583 2.72 1.56 2.69
N PRO A 584 1.47 1.57 3.21
CA PRO A 584 1.06 2.51 4.26
C PRO A 584 1.90 2.33 5.52
N CYS A 585 2.20 3.43 6.21
CA CYS A 585 2.87 3.43 7.51
C CYS A 585 1.80 3.58 8.60
N ARG A 586 1.74 2.65 9.56
CA ARG A 586 0.84 2.75 10.73
C ARG A 586 1.34 3.82 11.71
N ALA A 587 0.48 4.31 12.61
CA ALA A 587 0.87 5.31 13.60
C ALA A 587 2.06 4.85 14.48
N ALA A 588 1.99 3.63 15.02
CA ALA A 588 3.08 3.03 15.80
C ALA A 588 4.37 2.83 14.97
N GLU A 589 4.23 2.51 13.68
CA GLU A 589 5.36 2.40 12.76
C GLU A 589 6.00 3.78 12.50
N ALA A 590 5.19 4.81 12.21
CA ALA A 590 5.67 6.16 11.92
C ALA A 590 6.44 6.75 13.11
N ASP A 591 5.91 6.57 14.32
CA ASP A 591 6.57 6.99 15.55
C ASP A 591 7.87 6.21 15.81
N PHE A 592 7.92 4.92 15.48
CA PHE A 592 9.17 4.16 15.56
C PHE A 592 10.21 4.69 14.56
N LEU A 593 9.80 5.06 13.35
CA LEU A 593 10.69 5.65 12.36
C LEU A 593 11.23 7.02 12.84
N ASP A 594 10.39 7.83 13.49
CA ASP A 594 10.82 9.08 14.09
C ASP A 594 11.83 8.87 15.23
N GLU A 595 11.61 7.87 16.08
CA GLU A 595 12.58 7.51 17.11
C GLU A 595 13.90 7.01 16.50
N LEU A 596 13.86 6.23 15.41
CA LEU A 596 15.07 5.88 14.67
C LEU A 596 15.77 7.13 14.14
N ARG A 597 15.06 8.05 13.48
CA ARG A 597 15.64 9.32 13.00
C ARG A 597 16.31 10.08 14.13
N ARG A 598 15.63 10.28 15.26
CA ARG A 598 16.17 10.97 16.44
C ARG A 598 17.40 10.24 16.98
N ALA A 599 17.34 8.93 17.11
CA ALA A 599 18.42 8.12 17.62
C ALA A 599 19.65 8.14 16.70
N PHE A 600 19.53 8.42 15.40
CA PHE A 600 20.65 8.59 14.48
C PHE A 600 21.04 10.07 14.24
N THR A 601 20.27 11.05 14.74
CA THR A 601 20.58 12.49 14.63
C THR A 601 21.42 12.98 15.83
N ARG A 602 22.40 13.86 15.59
CA ARG A 602 23.34 14.40 16.60
C ARG A 602 22.70 15.16 17.78
N ALA A 603 21.42 15.54 17.70
CA ALA A 603 20.79 16.49 18.61
C ALA A 603 20.37 15.91 19.98
N ASP A 604 20.41 14.60 20.15
CA ASP A 604 19.98 13.95 21.39
C ASP A 604 21.19 13.57 22.26
N PRO A 605 21.33 14.12 23.49
CA PRO A 605 22.37 13.68 24.41
C PRO A 605 22.18 12.20 24.71
N ALA A 606 23.26 11.43 24.57
CA ALA A 606 23.24 10.02 24.95
C ALA A 606 22.81 9.89 26.42
N PRO A 607 22.05 8.85 26.81
CA PRO A 607 21.74 8.57 28.21
C PRO A 607 23.02 8.61 29.06
N ALA A 608 22.92 9.16 30.28
CA ALA A 608 24.06 9.27 31.19
C ALA A 608 24.74 7.90 31.37
N GLY A 609 25.99 7.78 30.91
CA GLY A 609 26.74 6.53 30.83
C GLY A 609 27.20 6.11 29.41
N LEU A 610 26.70 6.77 28.36
CA LEU A 610 27.11 6.51 26.97
C LEU A 610 27.89 7.72 26.36
N PRO A 611 29.02 7.51 25.65
CA PRO A 611 29.93 8.60 25.23
C PRO A 611 29.49 9.38 23.97
N SER A 612 29.87 10.67 23.87
CA SER A 612 29.41 11.68 22.88
C SER A 612 29.55 11.31 21.38
N ARG A 613 28.71 11.92 20.53
CA ARG A 613 28.49 11.59 19.10
C ARG A 613 29.22 12.53 18.11
N ASP A 614 30.36 13.10 18.48
CA ASP A 614 30.96 14.26 17.80
C ASP A 614 31.55 14.01 16.39
N PHE A 615 31.40 12.83 15.78
CA PHE A 615 32.10 12.47 14.52
C PHE A 615 31.23 12.40 13.25
N TYR A 616 29.89 12.51 13.34
CA TYR A 616 28.98 12.31 12.21
C TYR A 616 28.60 13.59 11.45
N GLY A 617 29.09 13.79 10.23
CA GLY A 617 28.70 14.94 9.39
C GLY A 617 27.17 15.06 9.20
N PRO A 618 26.64 16.27 8.94
CA PRO A 618 25.21 16.43 8.70
C PRO A 618 24.78 15.63 7.46
N ALA A 619 23.65 14.92 7.55
CA ALA A 619 23.00 14.35 6.37
C ALA A 619 22.69 15.48 5.39
N ARG A 620 23.44 15.57 4.29
CA ARG A 620 23.15 16.55 3.23
C ARG A 620 21.84 16.12 2.55
N GLN A 621 20.82 16.97 2.63
CA GLN A 621 19.65 16.88 1.76
C GLN A 621 20.14 17.12 0.33
N PHE A 622 20.22 16.06 -0.47
CA PHE A 622 20.43 16.17 -1.90
C PHE A 622 19.05 16.34 -2.55
N SER A 623 18.87 17.50 -3.19
CA SER A 623 17.71 17.89 -4.01
C SER A 623 17.54 17.00 -5.23
#